data_AF-A0A9R0K5B2-F1
#
_entry.id   AF-A0A9R0K5B2-F1
#
_cell.length_a   1.000
_cell.length_b   1.000
_cell.length_c   1.000
_cell.angle_alpha   90.00
_cell.angle_beta   90.00
_cell.angle_gamma   90.00
#
_symmetry.space_group_name_H-M   'P 1'
#
loop_
_entity.id
_entity.type
_entity.pdbx_description
1 polymer ?
#
loop_
_entity_poly.entity_id
_entity_poly.type
_entity_poly.pdbx_seq_one_letter_code
_entity_poly.pdbx_strand_id
1 'polypeptide(L)'
;MGDLMKRQFNVLDLSGHNFLEWTVDAQMNLKAQGLDHTIKDILVSGTTEIKTAIEQEKAKATVLIRHHLHESLKTEYLLVENPKELWDSLKERYGHHKRVLLPKAQFDWTNMRFQDFKSVSEYNSTLFKIVSLLKYCDQAVTEDQMIEKTLSTFHANNIVLQQQYRERGFKKYSELISILLVAEHNNDLLLKNHNLRPTGSIVRL
;
A
#
# COMPACT_ATOMS: atom_id res chain seq x y z
N MET A 1 1.31 34.17 9.56
CA MET A 1 0.96 33.24 10.66
C MET A 1 -0.03 32.18 10.16
N GLY A 2 0.31 31.47 9.06
CA GLY A 2 -0.61 30.56 8.38
C GLY A 2 -0.03 29.17 8.06
N ASP A 3 1.22 28.90 8.45
CA ASP A 3 1.93 27.68 8.02
C ASP A 3 2.36 26.77 9.21
N LEU A 4 2.10 27.20 10.45
CA LEU A 4 2.44 26.41 11.66
C LEU A 4 1.42 25.32 12.00
N MET A 5 0.23 25.34 11.38
CA MET A 5 -0.87 24.40 11.65
C MET A 5 -1.02 23.32 10.58
N LYS A 6 -0.19 23.36 9.53
CA LYS A 6 -0.27 22.38 8.45
C LYS A 6 0.42 21.10 8.90
N ARG A 7 -0.37 20.05 9.11
CA ARG A 7 0.14 18.70 9.37
C ARG A 7 1.04 18.26 8.22
N GLN A 8 2.17 17.65 8.56
CA GLN A 8 3.13 17.19 7.56
C GLN A 8 2.69 15.87 6.91
N PHE A 9 1.85 15.10 7.59
CA PHE A 9 1.28 13.85 7.11
C PHE A 9 -0.10 13.60 7.73
N ASN A 10 -0.72 12.48 7.36
CA ASN A 10 -2.07 12.14 7.79
C ASN A 10 -2.15 11.93 9.31
N VAL A 11 -3.35 12.15 9.88
CA VAL A 11 -3.62 11.86 11.31
C VAL A 11 -3.85 10.37 11.50
N LEU A 12 -3.26 9.79 12.55
CA LEU A 12 -3.60 8.44 12.99
C LEU A 12 -5.06 8.41 13.42
N ASP A 13 -5.84 7.66 12.69
CA ASP A 13 -7.26 7.52 12.97
C ASP A 13 -7.51 6.64 14.21
N LEU A 14 -8.69 6.76 14.81
CA LEU A 14 -9.03 5.99 16.01
C LEU A 14 -9.08 4.47 15.74
N SER A 15 -9.51 4.04 14.55
CA SER A 15 -9.61 2.62 14.21
C SER A 15 -8.25 1.98 13.92
N GLY A 16 -7.23 2.77 13.64
CA GLY A 16 -5.89 2.32 13.26
C GLY A 16 -5.80 1.81 11.82
N HIS A 17 -6.80 2.04 10.96
CA HIS A 17 -6.78 1.59 9.57
C HIS A 17 -5.59 2.16 8.79
N ASN A 18 -5.18 3.39 9.13
CA ASN A 18 -4.03 4.04 8.52
C ASN A 18 -2.75 3.97 9.37
N PHE A 19 -2.73 3.13 10.42
CA PHE A 19 -1.59 3.03 11.35
C PHE A 19 -0.28 2.74 10.64
N LEU A 20 -0.31 1.95 9.57
CA LEU A 20 0.88 1.65 8.77
C LEU A 20 1.43 2.89 8.06
N GLU A 21 0.60 3.54 7.25
CA GLU A 21 0.96 4.77 6.52
C GLU A 21 1.46 5.82 7.50
N TRP A 22 0.71 6.03 8.58
CA TRP A 22 1.07 6.94 9.65
C TRP A 22 2.42 6.61 10.29
N THR A 23 2.70 5.34 10.59
CA THR A 23 3.96 4.91 11.22
C THR A 23 5.14 5.24 10.32
N VAL A 24 5.03 4.96 9.02
CA VAL A 24 6.09 5.24 8.04
C VAL A 24 6.33 6.74 7.93
N ASP A 25 5.28 7.53 7.76
CA ASP A 25 5.38 8.98 7.61
C ASP A 25 5.93 9.63 8.88
N ALA A 26 5.46 9.21 10.06
CA ALA A 26 5.94 9.71 11.34
C ALA A 26 7.43 9.39 11.55
N GLN A 27 7.86 8.16 11.22
CA GLN A 27 9.28 7.78 11.31
C GLN A 27 10.16 8.58 10.34
N MET A 28 9.72 8.75 9.09
CA MET A 28 10.44 9.56 8.11
C MET A 28 10.53 11.01 8.54
N ASN A 29 9.46 11.57 9.12
CA ASN A 29 9.45 12.95 9.59
C ASN A 29 10.37 13.15 10.80
N LEU A 30 10.31 12.25 11.80
CA LEU A 30 11.24 12.27 12.93
C LEU A 30 12.69 12.16 12.46
N LYS A 31 12.99 11.27 11.50
CA LYS A 31 14.34 11.11 10.93
C LYS A 31 14.79 12.37 10.18
N ALA A 32 13.93 12.98 9.38
CA ALA A 32 14.25 14.23 8.68
C ALA A 32 14.58 15.38 9.65
N GLN A 33 14.01 15.35 10.85
CA GLN A 33 14.28 16.31 11.92
C GLN A 33 15.42 15.89 12.86
N GLY A 34 16.07 14.74 12.62
CA GLY A 34 17.14 14.22 13.49
C GLY A 34 16.66 13.73 14.87
N LEU A 35 15.36 13.42 15.00
CA LEU A 35 14.68 13.00 16.23
C LEU A 35 14.40 11.49 16.27
N ASP A 36 14.89 10.68 15.32
CA ASP A 36 14.54 9.27 15.26
C ASP A 36 15.08 8.44 16.45
N HIS A 37 16.13 8.93 17.13
CA HIS A 37 16.64 8.33 18.37
C HIS A 37 15.72 8.54 19.58
N THR A 38 14.68 9.38 19.48
CA THR A 38 13.76 9.60 20.60
C THR A 38 12.72 8.49 20.75
N ILE A 39 12.53 7.66 19.71
CA ILE A 39 11.52 6.57 19.67
C ILE A 39 12.14 5.16 19.54
N LYS A 40 13.45 5.08 19.29
CA LYS A 40 14.21 3.83 19.18
C LYS A 40 15.65 4.09 19.59
N ASP A 41 16.31 3.06 20.10
CA ASP A 41 17.71 3.15 20.45
C ASP A 41 18.56 3.17 19.18
N ILE A 42 19.46 4.15 19.07
CA ILE A 42 20.38 4.32 17.94
C ILE A 42 21.81 4.36 18.48
N LEU A 43 22.68 3.53 17.92
CA LEU A 43 24.11 3.55 18.26
C LEU A 43 24.77 4.81 17.70
N VAL A 44 25.62 5.44 18.51
CA VAL A 44 26.49 6.52 18.05
C VAL A 44 27.57 5.93 17.13
N SER A 45 27.75 6.53 15.95
CA SER A 45 28.65 6.02 14.91
C SER A 45 30.06 5.76 15.45
N GLY A 46 30.53 4.52 15.31
CA GLY A 46 31.85 4.09 15.79
C GLY A 46 31.94 3.72 17.28
N THR A 47 30.83 3.62 17.99
CA THR A 47 30.80 3.30 19.43
C THR A 47 29.70 2.28 19.79
N THR A 48 29.74 1.76 21.02
CA THR A 48 28.66 0.94 21.63
C THR A 48 27.65 1.77 22.41
N GLU A 49 27.74 3.12 22.39
CA GLU A 49 26.87 4.00 23.16
C GLU A 49 25.54 4.27 22.43
N ILE A 50 24.44 4.30 23.19
CA ILE A 50 23.13 4.67 22.67
C ILE A 50 23.01 6.20 22.70
N LYS A 51 22.65 6.79 21.57
CA LYS A 51 22.35 8.22 21.46
C LYS A 51 21.19 8.56 22.39
N THR A 52 21.50 9.26 23.48
CA THR A 52 20.51 9.66 24.47
C THR A 52 19.80 10.93 24.02
N ALA A 53 18.47 10.90 23.98
CA ALA A 53 17.67 12.07 23.65
C ALA A 53 17.67 13.08 24.82
N ILE A 54 17.95 14.35 24.52
CA ILE A 54 17.78 15.42 25.52
C ILE A 54 16.30 15.78 25.69
N GLU A 55 15.92 16.38 26.82
CA GLU A 55 14.52 16.69 27.13
C GLU A 55 13.83 17.57 26.07
N GLN A 56 14.57 18.49 25.46
CA GLN A 56 14.06 19.30 24.35
C GLN A 56 13.71 18.46 23.11
N GLU A 57 14.52 17.47 22.76
CA GLU A 57 14.25 16.56 21.64
C GLU A 57 13.05 15.67 21.95
N LYS A 58 12.96 15.17 23.19
CA LYS A 58 11.81 14.38 23.64
C LYS A 58 10.52 15.18 23.53
N ALA A 59 10.50 16.40 24.04
CA ALA A 59 9.34 17.28 23.97
C ALA A 59 8.94 17.58 22.52
N LYS A 60 9.91 17.86 21.63
CA LYS A 60 9.65 18.07 20.20
C LYS A 60 9.02 16.85 19.54
N ALA A 61 9.55 15.66 19.80
CA ALA A 61 9.01 14.41 19.26
C ALA A 61 7.59 14.13 19.80
N THR A 62 7.35 14.33 21.10
CA THR A 62 6.03 14.15 21.72
C THR A 62 4.99 15.10 21.11
N VAL A 63 5.34 16.38 20.93
CA VAL A 63 4.44 17.36 20.29
C VAL A 63 4.12 16.96 18.85
N LEU A 64 5.13 16.52 18.09
CA LEU A 64 4.96 16.06 16.71
C LEU A 64 4.02 14.86 16.64
N ILE A 65 4.27 13.82 17.44
CA ILE A 65 3.43 12.62 17.46
C ILE A 65 2.00 13.00 17.83
N ARG A 66 1.80 13.73 18.94
CA ARG A 66 0.47 14.15 19.41
C ARG A 66 -0.29 15.01 18.39
N HIS A 67 0.40 15.88 17.66
CA HIS A 67 -0.22 16.71 16.61
C HIS A 67 -0.88 15.89 15.49
N HIS A 68 -0.37 14.68 15.28
CA HIS A 68 -0.83 13.72 14.28
C HIS A 68 -1.68 12.58 14.87
N LEU A 69 -2.20 12.72 16.08
CA LEU A 69 -3.16 11.77 16.66
C LEU A 69 -4.60 12.28 16.53
N HIS A 70 -5.53 11.35 16.37
CA HIS A 70 -6.95 11.62 16.55
C HIS A 70 -7.22 12.17 17.96
N GLU A 71 -8.22 13.03 18.11
CA GLU A 71 -8.46 13.76 19.36
C GLU A 71 -8.66 12.83 20.56
N SER A 72 -9.42 11.75 20.40
CA SER A 72 -9.63 10.74 21.46
C SER A 72 -8.32 10.06 21.90
N LEU A 73 -7.37 9.85 20.98
CA LEU A 73 -6.07 9.28 21.31
C LEU A 73 -5.22 10.29 22.09
N LYS A 74 -5.31 11.59 21.77
CA LYS A 74 -4.64 12.64 22.55
C LYS A 74 -5.17 12.69 23.99
N THR A 75 -6.48 12.54 24.17
CA THR A 75 -7.10 12.50 25.50
C THR A 75 -6.63 11.29 26.30
N GLU A 76 -6.61 10.11 25.67
CA GLU A 76 -6.18 8.87 26.31
C GLU A 76 -4.72 8.90 26.73
N TYR A 77 -3.83 9.39 25.86
CA TYR A 77 -2.39 9.47 26.13
C TYR A 77 -1.94 10.84 26.67
N LEU A 78 -2.85 11.63 27.25
CA LEU A 78 -2.58 13.01 27.68
C LEU A 78 -1.41 13.13 28.68
N LEU A 79 -1.24 12.14 29.54
CA LEU A 79 -0.21 12.12 30.59
C LEU A 79 1.12 11.46 30.15
N VAL A 80 1.18 10.89 28.94
CA VAL A 80 2.40 10.23 28.44
C VAL A 80 3.34 11.28 27.86
N GLU A 81 4.33 11.72 28.63
CA GLU A 81 5.28 12.76 28.24
C GLU A 81 6.45 12.21 27.41
N ASN A 82 6.82 10.96 27.64
CA ASN A 82 7.94 10.32 26.95
C ASN A 82 7.51 9.88 25.53
N PRO A 83 8.20 10.33 24.47
CA PRO A 83 7.82 10.00 23.10
C PRO A 83 7.98 8.51 22.78
N LYS A 84 8.95 7.83 23.40
CA LYS A 84 9.17 6.39 23.22
C LYS A 84 8.04 5.59 23.82
N GLU A 85 7.62 5.93 25.04
CA GLU A 85 6.48 5.30 25.71
C GLU A 85 5.18 5.50 24.91
N LEU A 86 4.93 6.71 24.43
CA LEU A 86 3.79 6.99 23.57
C LEU A 86 3.83 6.16 22.28
N TRP A 87 4.99 6.12 21.63
CA TRP A 87 5.20 5.37 20.40
C TRP A 87 5.01 3.86 20.59
N ASP A 88 5.58 3.30 21.65
CA ASP A 88 5.48 1.89 21.98
C ASP A 88 4.04 1.52 22.39
N SER A 89 3.32 2.41 23.09
CA SER A 89 1.89 2.22 23.42
C SER A 89 1.00 2.19 22.18
N LEU A 90 1.24 3.09 21.21
CA LEU A 90 0.52 3.08 19.93
C LEU A 90 0.83 1.81 19.13
N LYS A 91 2.10 1.37 19.14
CA LYS A 91 2.51 0.09 18.54
C LYS A 91 1.93 -1.12 19.25
N GLU A 92 1.70 -1.09 20.55
CA GLU A 92 1.05 -2.20 21.23
C GLU A 92 -0.44 -2.26 20.83
N ARG A 93 -1.10 -1.10 20.92
CA ARG A 93 -2.52 -0.95 20.57
C ARG A 93 -2.81 -1.30 19.12
N TYR A 94 -1.94 -0.94 18.18
CA TYR A 94 -2.18 -1.18 16.76
C TYR A 94 -1.21 -2.20 16.16
N GLY A 95 -0.29 -2.77 16.93
CA GLY A 95 0.69 -3.75 16.42
C GLY A 95 0.09 -5.12 16.13
N HIS A 96 -1.08 -5.40 16.72
CA HIS A 96 -1.86 -6.59 16.38
C HIS A 96 -2.60 -6.46 15.03
N HIS A 97 -2.56 -5.29 14.37
CA HIS A 97 -3.24 -5.10 13.08
C HIS A 97 -2.75 -6.09 12.03
N LYS A 98 -1.46 -6.48 12.04
CA LYS A 98 -0.94 -7.54 11.16
C LYS A 98 -1.71 -8.87 11.34
N ARG A 99 -2.02 -9.24 12.59
CA ARG A 99 -2.75 -10.49 12.89
C ARG A 99 -4.20 -10.45 12.42
N VAL A 100 -4.83 -9.28 12.44
CA VAL A 100 -6.20 -9.10 11.96
C VAL A 100 -6.25 -8.97 10.44
N LEU A 101 -5.29 -8.28 9.84
CA LEU A 101 -5.21 -8.06 8.40
C LEU A 101 -4.78 -9.30 7.63
N LEU A 102 -3.85 -10.09 8.18
CA LEU A 102 -3.25 -11.20 7.45
C LEU A 102 -4.29 -12.23 6.96
N PRO A 103 -5.21 -12.75 7.81
CA PRO A 103 -6.23 -13.69 7.34
C PRO A 103 -7.11 -13.11 6.24
N LYS A 104 -7.50 -11.83 6.36
CA LYS A 104 -8.29 -11.14 5.34
C LYS A 104 -7.50 -10.98 4.04
N ALA A 105 -6.26 -10.53 4.10
CA ALA A 105 -5.42 -10.35 2.92
C ALA A 105 -5.12 -11.69 2.21
N GLN A 106 -4.93 -12.78 2.97
CA GLN A 106 -4.79 -14.14 2.42
C GLN A 106 -6.07 -14.63 1.76
N PHE A 107 -7.22 -14.37 2.38
CA PHE A 107 -8.53 -14.68 1.80
C PHE A 107 -8.75 -13.90 0.50
N ASP A 108 -8.54 -12.58 0.53
CA ASP A 108 -8.67 -11.71 -0.64
C ASP A 108 -7.73 -12.16 -1.76
N TRP A 109 -6.45 -12.43 -1.43
CA TRP A 109 -5.48 -12.97 -2.39
C TRP A 109 -5.91 -14.30 -2.99
N THR A 110 -6.41 -15.24 -2.18
CA THR A 110 -6.82 -16.57 -2.64
C THR A 110 -8.01 -16.47 -3.59
N ASN A 111 -9.01 -15.66 -3.25
CA ASN A 111 -10.28 -15.59 -3.96
C ASN A 111 -10.31 -14.56 -5.10
N MET A 112 -9.32 -13.67 -5.19
CA MET A 112 -9.23 -12.72 -6.30
C MET A 112 -9.11 -13.45 -7.64
N ARG A 113 -9.90 -13.04 -8.65
CA ARG A 113 -9.81 -13.56 -10.01
C ARG A 113 -9.84 -12.43 -11.04
N PHE A 114 -8.98 -12.50 -12.04
CA PHE A 114 -8.89 -11.50 -13.11
C PHE A 114 -10.24 -11.31 -13.83
N GLN A 115 -10.94 -12.41 -14.10
CA GLN A 115 -12.25 -12.40 -14.77
C GLN A 115 -13.37 -11.65 -14.02
N ASP A 116 -13.23 -11.36 -12.73
CA ASP A 116 -14.28 -10.74 -11.92
C ASP A 116 -14.28 -9.21 -12.02
N PHE A 117 -13.27 -8.62 -12.69
CA PHE A 117 -13.09 -7.17 -12.82
C PHE A 117 -13.53 -6.67 -14.19
N LYS A 118 -14.05 -5.43 -14.22
CA LYS A 118 -14.51 -4.81 -15.47
C LYS A 118 -13.38 -4.32 -16.35
N SER A 119 -12.22 -4.04 -15.75
CA SER A 119 -11.05 -3.58 -16.48
C SER A 119 -9.74 -4.09 -15.89
N VAL A 120 -8.71 -4.11 -16.73
CA VAL A 120 -7.33 -4.42 -16.33
C VAL A 120 -6.85 -3.46 -15.23
N SER A 121 -7.21 -2.18 -15.32
CA SER A 121 -6.81 -1.16 -14.33
C SER A 121 -7.45 -1.41 -12.94
N GLU A 122 -8.72 -1.82 -12.91
CA GLU A 122 -9.43 -2.10 -11.65
C GLU A 122 -8.85 -3.33 -10.95
N TYR A 123 -8.60 -4.40 -11.71
CA TYR A 123 -7.88 -5.58 -11.23
C TYR A 123 -6.50 -5.20 -10.68
N ASN A 124 -5.72 -4.44 -11.46
CA ASN A 124 -4.35 -4.07 -11.11
C ASN A 124 -4.29 -3.29 -9.79
N SER A 125 -5.17 -2.30 -9.63
CA SER A 125 -5.28 -1.51 -8.40
C SER A 125 -5.59 -2.39 -7.19
N THR A 126 -6.53 -3.33 -7.35
CA THR A 126 -6.93 -4.25 -6.27
C THR A 126 -5.81 -5.22 -5.91
N LEU A 127 -5.09 -5.75 -6.91
CA LEU A 127 -3.98 -6.67 -6.71
C LEU A 127 -2.87 -5.98 -5.90
N PHE A 128 -2.48 -4.76 -6.28
CA PHE A 128 -1.45 -4.02 -5.56
C PHE A 128 -1.85 -3.68 -4.13
N LYS A 129 -3.13 -3.39 -3.85
CA LYS A 129 -3.63 -3.21 -2.48
C LYS A 129 -3.42 -4.47 -1.64
N ILE A 130 -3.82 -5.64 -2.16
CA ILE A 130 -3.67 -6.92 -1.46
C ILE A 130 -2.19 -7.28 -1.28
N VAL A 131 -1.37 -7.18 -2.33
CA VAL A 131 0.07 -7.48 -2.27
C VAL A 131 0.79 -6.58 -1.27
N SER A 132 0.43 -5.30 -1.20
CA SER A 132 1.01 -4.36 -0.22
C SER A 132 0.66 -4.75 1.22
N LEU A 133 -0.58 -5.18 1.47
CA LEU A 133 -1.01 -5.67 2.78
C LEU A 133 -0.31 -6.99 3.17
N LEU A 134 -0.15 -7.92 2.22
CA LEU A 134 0.57 -9.17 2.45
C LEU A 134 2.05 -8.91 2.74
N LYS A 135 2.71 -8.04 1.96
CA LYS A 135 4.09 -7.62 2.21
C LYS A 135 4.24 -6.97 3.59
N TYR A 136 3.27 -6.14 4.00
CA TYR A 136 3.25 -5.56 5.34
C TYR A 136 3.16 -6.65 6.42
N CYS A 137 2.36 -7.69 6.20
CA CYS A 137 2.22 -8.84 7.11
C CYS A 137 3.36 -9.87 6.98
N ASP A 138 4.52 -9.46 6.44
CA ASP A 138 5.72 -10.30 6.27
C ASP A 138 5.48 -11.54 5.37
N GLN A 139 4.50 -11.44 4.46
CA GLN A 139 4.12 -12.46 3.48
C GLN A 139 4.30 -11.90 2.06
N ALA A 140 5.54 -11.55 1.70
CA ALA A 140 5.80 -10.93 0.40
C ALA A 140 5.37 -11.83 -0.78
N VAL A 141 4.63 -11.24 -1.72
CA VAL A 141 4.26 -11.89 -2.98
C VAL A 141 5.30 -11.52 -4.04
N THR A 142 5.78 -12.54 -4.76
CA THR A 142 6.77 -12.41 -5.83
C THR A 142 6.13 -11.98 -7.15
N GLU A 143 6.94 -11.44 -8.07
CA GLU A 143 6.53 -11.10 -9.44
C GLU A 143 5.88 -12.30 -10.15
N ASP A 144 6.51 -13.48 -10.06
CA ASP A 144 5.99 -14.72 -10.66
C ASP A 144 4.63 -15.12 -10.09
N GLN A 145 4.43 -14.96 -8.77
CA GLN A 145 3.13 -15.21 -8.15
C GLN A 145 2.06 -14.23 -8.62
N MET A 146 2.40 -12.94 -8.83
CA MET A 146 1.47 -11.96 -9.38
C MET A 146 1.10 -12.31 -10.83
N ILE A 147 2.10 -12.63 -11.66
CA ILE A 147 1.90 -13.06 -13.05
C ILE A 147 1.00 -14.30 -13.12
N GLU A 148 1.34 -15.36 -12.38
CA GLU A 148 0.55 -16.59 -12.39
C GLU A 148 -0.84 -16.37 -11.82
N LYS A 149 -1.00 -15.56 -10.75
CA LYS A 149 -2.31 -15.22 -10.20
C LYS A 149 -3.20 -14.55 -11.24
N THR A 150 -2.65 -13.65 -12.05
CA THR A 150 -3.37 -13.00 -13.14
C THR A 150 -3.74 -13.99 -14.22
N LEU A 151 -2.77 -14.73 -14.76
CA LEU A 151 -2.99 -15.65 -15.88
C LEU A 151 -3.90 -16.83 -15.50
N SER A 152 -3.75 -17.41 -14.31
CA SER A 152 -4.53 -18.58 -13.87
C SER A 152 -5.99 -18.26 -13.56
N THR A 153 -6.39 -16.98 -13.58
CA THR A 153 -7.74 -16.55 -13.22
C THR A 153 -8.46 -15.81 -14.36
N PHE A 154 -8.00 -16.02 -15.60
CA PHE A 154 -8.73 -15.66 -16.81
C PHE A 154 -10.05 -16.42 -16.90
N HIS A 155 -11.01 -15.83 -17.61
CA HIS A 155 -12.26 -16.52 -17.94
C HIS A 155 -11.98 -17.80 -18.73
N ALA A 156 -12.73 -18.87 -18.48
CA ALA A 156 -12.51 -20.18 -19.11
C ALA A 156 -12.50 -20.11 -20.66
N ASN A 157 -13.31 -19.22 -21.24
CA ASN A 157 -13.36 -18.99 -22.68
C ASN A 157 -12.05 -18.40 -23.27
N ASN A 158 -11.16 -17.86 -22.43
CA ASN A 158 -9.90 -17.23 -22.84
C ASN A 158 -8.68 -18.14 -22.60
N ILE A 159 -8.86 -19.46 -22.47
CA ILE A 159 -7.77 -20.41 -22.19
C ILE A 159 -6.63 -20.36 -23.23
N VAL A 160 -6.96 -20.14 -24.51
CA VAL A 160 -5.94 -20.01 -25.57
C VAL A 160 -5.12 -18.73 -25.39
N LEU A 161 -5.78 -17.61 -25.10
CA LEU A 161 -5.13 -16.33 -24.87
C LEU A 161 -4.23 -16.37 -23.62
N GLN A 162 -4.72 -17.00 -22.54
CA GLN A 162 -3.92 -17.26 -21.35
C GLN A 162 -2.63 -18.01 -21.70
N GLN A 163 -2.72 -19.09 -22.48
CA GLN A 163 -1.57 -19.90 -22.86
C GLN A 163 -0.57 -19.09 -23.70
N GLN A 164 -1.06 -18.27 -24.64
CA GLN A 164 -0.22 -17.36 -25.42
C GLN A 164 0.54 -16.35 -24.55
N TYR A 165 -0.08 -15.83 -23.48
CA TYR A 165 0.61 -14.94 -22.55
C TYR A 165 1.65 -15.67 -21.70
N ARG A 166 1.40 -16.91 -21.30
CA ARG A 166 2.39 -17.74 -20.58
C ARG A 166 3.63 -18.01 -21.42
N GLU A 167 3.45 -18.33 -22.70
CA GLU A 167 4.54 -18.63 -23.63
C GLU A 167 5.48 -17.43 -23.87
N ARG A 168 5.03 -16.20 -23.59
CA ARG A 168 5.89 -15.01 -23.64
C ARG A 168 6.92 -14.94 -22.51
N GLY A 169 6.71 -15.67 -21.42
CA GLY A 169 7.71 -15.82 -20.35
C GLY A 169 8.10 -14.52 -19.64
N PHE A 170 7.11 -13.65 -19.35
CA PHE A 170 7.31 -12.38 -18.65
C PHE A 170 8.11 -12.55 -17.35
N LYS A 171 9.02 -11.61 -17.08
CA LYS A 171 9.85 -11.62 -15.85
C LYS A 171 9.41 -10.60 -14.83
N LYS A 172 8.67 -9.58 -15.28
CA LYS A 172 8.08 -8.57 -14.40
C LYS A 172 6.58 -8.51 -14.64
N TYR A 173 5.81 -8.42 -13.58
CA TYR A 173 4.37 -8.22 -13.64
C TYR A 173 4.00 -6.95 -14.43
N SER A 174 4.83 -5.91 -14.35
CA SER A 174 4.69 -4.68 -15.15
C SER A 174 4.70 -4.91 -16.67
N GLU A 175 5.40 -5.93 -17.17
CA GLU A 175 5.42 -6.27 -18.60
C GLU A 175 4.09 -6.89 -19.01
N LEU A 176 3.57 -7.83 -18.20
CA LEU A 176 2.26 -8.46 -18.43
C LEU A 176 1.15 -7.40 -18.43
N ILE A 177 1.10 -6.55 -17.39
CA ILE A 177 0.00 -5.60 -17.24
C ILE A 177 -0.03 -4.56 -18.36
N SER A 178 1.15 -4.13 -18.84
CA SER A 178 1.25 -3.21 -19.97
C SER A 178 0.64 -3.81 -21.24
N ILE A 179 0.92 -5.08 -21.53
CA ILE A 179 0.36 -5.78 -22.68
C ILE A 179 -1.16 -5.97 -22.54
N LEU A 180 -1.64 -6.32 -21.35
CA LEU A 180 -3.07 -6.47 -21.10
C LEU A 180 -3.84 -5.15 -21.29
N LEU A 181 -3.27 -4.03 -20.83
CA LEU A 181 -3.86 -2.70 -21.03
C LEU A 181 -3.95 -2.33 -22.52
N VAL A 182 -2.91 -2.61 -23.30
CA VAL A 182 -2.92 -2.38 -24.76
C VAL A 182 -3.97 -3.27 -25.43
N ALA A 183 -4.08 -4.54 -25.04
CA ALA A 183 -5.06 -5.47 -25.58
C ALA A 183 -6.51 -5.04 -25.26
N GLU A 184 -6.78 -4.61 -24.03
CA GLU A 184 -8.07 -4.06 -23.61
C GLU A 184 -8.46 -2.84 -24.46
N HIS A 185 -7.53 -1.88 -24.61
CA HIS A 185 -7.78 -0.68 -25.40
C HIS A 185 -8.04 -1.00 -26.88
N ASN A 186 -7.26 -1.92 -27.46
CA ASN A 186 -7.47 -2.36 -28.84
C ASN A 186 -8.85 -3.03 -29.03
N ASN A 187 -9.29 -3.84 -28.07
CA ASN A 187 -10.62 -4.46 -28.11
C ASN A 187 -11.73 -3.41 -28.03
N ASP A 188 -11.60 -2.40 -27.17
CA ASP A 188 -12.57 -1.29 -27.11
C ASP A 188 -12.69 -0.54 -28.45
N LEU A 189 -11.56 -0.30 -29.12
CA LEU A 189 -11.54 0.32 -30.45
C LEU A 189 -12.20 -0.57 -31.50
N LEU A 190 -11.94 -1.88 -31.49
CA LEU A 190 -12.57 -2.84 -32.39
C LEU A 190 -14.10 -2.86 -32.22
N LEU A 191 -14.59 -2.86 -30.98
CA LEU A 191 -16.02 -2.82 -30.67
C LEU A 191 -16.66 -1.49 -31.15
N LYS A 192 -15.99 -0.36 -30.93
CA LYS A 192 -16.44 0.94 -31.45
C LYS A 192 -16.52 0.93 -32.98
N ASN A 193 -15.52 0.40 -33.66
CA ASN A 193 -15.51 0.31 -35.13
C ASN A 193 -16.65 -0.57 -35.66
N HIS A 194 -16.92 -1.70 -35.02
CA HIS A 194 -18.05 -2.57 -35.36
C HIS A 194 -19.39 -1.84 -35.23
N ASN A 195 -19.59 -1.12 -34.13
CA ASN A 195 -20.82 -0.37 -33.90
C ASN A 195 -21.00 0.81 -34.86
N LEU A 196 -19.90 1.41 -35.33
CA LEU A 196 -19.93 2.50 -36.33
C LEU A 196 -20.21 2.01 -37.75
N ARG A 197 -19.90 0.74 -38.06
CA ARG A 197 -20.12 0.14 -39.39
C ARG A 197 -20.79 -1.22 -39.24
N PRO A 198 -22.12 -1.26 -39.12
CA PRO A 198 -22.86 -2.50 -39.07
C PRO A 198 -22.53 -3.36 -40.30
N THR A 199 -22.46 -4.67 -40.09
CA THR A 199 -22.18 -5.64 -41.15
C THR A 199 -23.15 -5.42 -42.32
N GLY A 200 -22.63 -4.98 -43.48
CA GLY A 200 -23.42 -4.68 -44.67
C GLY A 200 -23.38 -3.22 -45.17
N SER A 201 -22.69 -2.30 -44.48
CA SER A 201 -22.45 -0.96 -45.03
C SER A 201 -21.49 -1.03 -46.24
N ILE A 202 -22.05 -1.03 -47.45
CA ILE A 202 -21.28 -0.93 -48.71
C ILE A 202 -20.50 0.38 -48.69
N VAL A 203 -19.16 0.29 -48.66
CA VAL A 203 -18.31 1.42 -49.03
C VAL A 203 -18.42 1.55 -50.55
N ARG A 204 -19.26 2.46 -51.03
CA ARG A 204 -19.16 2.92 -52.43
C ARG A 204 -17.93 3.81 -52.50
N LEU A 205 -16.91 3.31 -53.20
CA LEU A 205 -15.75 4.08 -53.65
C LEU A 205 -16.18 5.18 -54.62
#